data_AF-D3S9F2-F1
#
_entry.id   AF-D3S9F2-F1
#
_cell.length_a   1.000
_cell.length_b   1.000
_cell.length_c   1.000
_cell.angle_alpha   90.00
_cell.angle_beta   90.00
_cell.angle_gamma   90.00
#
_symmetry.space_group_name_H-M   'P 1'
#
loop_
_entity.id
_entity.type
_entity.pdbx_description
1 polymer ?
#
loop_
_entity_poly.entity_id
_entity_poly.type
_entity_poly.pdbx_seq_one_letter_code
_entity_poly.pdbx_strand_id
1 'polypeptide(L)'
;MECKACGRDNPPEARYCNGCGADLAGAGASPRAQGGPPEDRAAFGGFWRRVLATLIDMVVIGVPQIVAQMVISPETMAPKGPEPELMAADIAWMLINILVAWLYWAGMHSSRYQATVGKMAVGLRVVDYHGERITFMRATGRYLAEILSGLLFGIGYLMVAFTRRRQALHDLIAETFVVRKEWLN
;
A
#
# COMPACT_ATOMS: atom_id res chain seq x y z
N MET A 1 -21.74 -10.91 -21.70
CA MET A 1 -22.24 -12.08 -20.95
C MET A 1 -22.70 -11.65 -19.58
N GLU A 2 -23.87 -12.14 -19.17
CA GLU A 2 -24.48 -11.79 -17.89
C GLU A 2 -23.88 -12.61 -16.75
N CYS A 3 -23.53 -11.95 -15.65
CA CYS A 3 -22.97 -12.61 -14.48
C CYS A 3 -24.07 -13.32 -13.67
N LYS A 4 -24.01 -14.66 -13.60
CA LYS A 4 -24.98 -15.47 -12.83
C LYS A 4 -25.06 -15.17 -11.33
N ALA A 5 -24.04 -14.52 -10.77
CA ALA A 5 -23.99 -14.20 -9.34
C ALA A 5 -24.63 -12.84 -9.00
N CYS A 6 -24.68 -11.89 -9.93
CA CYS A 6 -25.15 -10.52 -9.63
C CYS A 6 -25.98 -9.86 -10.74
N GLY A 7 -26.23 -10.54 -11.86
CA GLY A 7 -27.04 -10.05 -12.98
C GLY A 7 -26.39 -8.94 -13.83
N ARG A 8 -25.12 -8.59 -13.57
CA ARG A 8 -24.42 -7.53 -14.32
C ARG A 8 -23.92 -8.05 -15.67
N ASP A 9 -24.11 -7.26 -16.72
CA ASP A 9 -23.51 -7.50 -18.03
C ASP A 9 -22.01 -7.19 -18.07
N ASN A 10 -21.25 -8.06 -18.72
CA ASN A 10 -19.80 -7.94 -18.89
C ASN A 10 -19.41 -8.18 -20.36
N PRO A 11 -18.26 -7.65 -20.82
CA PRO A 11 -17.70 -7.98 -22.13
C PRO A 11 -17.55 -9.51 -22.32
N PRO A 12 -17.72 -10.05 -23.54
CA PRO A 12 -17.64 -11.49 -23.79
C PRO A 12 -16.27 -12.12 -23.48
N GLU A 13 -15.20 -11.32 -23.47
CA GLU A 13 -13.83 -11.70 -23.08
C GLU A 13 -13.56 -11.58 -21.57
N ALA A 14 -14.52 -11.10 -20.77
CA ALA A 14 -14.35 -10.89 -19.35
C ALA A 14 -14.29 -12.24 -18.59
N ARG A 15 -13.12 -12.55 -18.03
CA ARG A 15 -12.92 -13.72 -17.15
C ARG A 15 -13.61 -13.57 -15.79
N TYR A 16 -13.74 -12.34 -15.30
CA TYR A 16 -14.37 -12.05 -14.01
C TYR A 16 -15.43 -10.96 -14.17
N CYS A 17 -16.45 -11.00 -13.34
CA CYS A 17 -17.48 -9.97 -13.33
C CYS A 17 -16.95 -8.64 -12.78
N ASN A 18 -17.14 -7.56 -13.55
CA ASN A 18 -16.79 -6.18 -13.18
C ASN A 18 -17.59 -5.61 -12.00
N GLY A 19 -18.60 -6.33 -11.51
CA GLY A 19 -19.41 -5.92 -10.35
C GLY A 19 -19.10 -6.68 -9.08
N CYS A 20 -19.23 -8.01 -9.13
CA CYS A 20 -19.10 -8.85 -7.93
C CYS A 20 -17.81 -9.67 -7.91
N GLY A 21 -17.04 -9.70 -9.00
CA GLY A 21 -15.80 -10.48 -9.09
C GLY A 21 -15.99 -12.00 -9.20
N ALA A 22 -17.21 -12.49 -9.51
CA ALA A 22 -17.44 -13.90 -9.81
C ALA A 22 -16.68 -14.32 -11.08
N ASP A 23 -16.16 -15.55 -11.08
CA ASP A 23 -15.53 -16.14 -12.27
C ASP A 23 -16.60 -16.44 -13.32
N LEU A 24 -16.38 -15.92 -14.52
CA LEU A 24 -17.24 -16.08 -15.68
C LEU A 24 -16.71 -17.17 -16.63
N ALA A 25 -15.45 -17.61 -16.47
CA ALA A 25 -14.78 -18.55 -17.35
C ALA A 25 -15.01 -20.01 -16.93
N GLY A 26 -16.16 -20.56 -17.33
CA GLY A 26 -16.33 -22.00 -17.47
C GLY A 26 -15.75 -22.49 -18.80
N ALA A 27 -14.65 -23.26 -18.73
CA ALA A 27 -14.03 -24.05 -19.81
C ALA A 27 -13.47 -23.27 -21.03
N GLY A 28 -12.16 -23.01 -21.05
CA GLY A 28 -11.41 -22.87 -22.31
C GLY A 28 -10.53 -21.63 -22.50
N ALA A 29 -9.74 -21.20 -21.51
CA ALA A 29 -8.76 -20.12 -21.68
C ALA A 29 -7.32 -20.65 -21.93
N SER A 30 -6.64 -20.05 -22.91
CA SER A 30 -5.29 -20.36 -23.42
C SER A 30 -4.17 -20.33 -22.36
N PRO A 31 -3.10 -21.16 -22.48
CA PRO A 31 -2.06 -21.30 -21.45
C PRO A 31 -1.15 -20.08 -21.22
N ARG A 32 -1.21 -19.06 -22.07
CA ARG A 32 -0.35 -17.85 -21.97
C ARG A 32 -1.01 -16.64 -21.31
N ALA A 33 -2.24 -16.79 -20.80
CA ALA A 33 -2.94 -15.76 -20.03
C ALA A 33 -3.27 -16.24 -18.59
N GLN A 34 -2.39 -17.06 -18.02
CA GLN A 34 -2.54 -17.59 -16.67
C GLN A 34 -1.70 -16.76 -15.70
N GLY A 35 -2.29 -15.71 -15.13
CA GLY A 35 -1.59 -14.85 -14.17
C GLY A 35 -2.47 -13.73 -13.64
N GLY A 36 -3.65 -14.08 -13.12
CA GLY A 36 -4.35 -13.18 -12.19
C GLY A 36 -3.70 -13.25 -10.81
N PRO A 37 -3.99 -12.30 -9.90
CA PRO A 37 -3.55 -12.39 -8.52
C PRO A 37 -4.06 -13.70 -7.91
N PRO A 38 -3.32 -14.27 -6.95
CA PRO A 38 -3.59 -15.60 -6.42
C PRO A 38 -5.01 -15.68 -5.86
N GLU A 39 -5.72 -16.77 -6.15
CA GLU A 39 -7.01 -17.04 -5.51
C GLU A 39 -6.82 -17.46 -4.04
N ASP A 40 -5.65 -18.01 -3.72
CA ASP A 40 -5.30 -18.42 -2.37
C ASP A 40 -4.98 -17.20 -1.49
N ARG A 41 -5.79 -17.04 -0.44
CA ARG A 41 -5.59 -16.04 0.62
C ARG A 41 -4.21 -16.11 1.27
N ALA A 42 -3.56 -17.28 1.25
CA ALA A 42 -2.22 -17.45 1.80
C ALA A 42 -1.22 -16.57 1.05
N ALA A 43 -1.33 -16.44 -0.27
CA ALA A 43 -0.36 -15.68 -1.04
C ALA A 43 -0.32 -14.18 -0.72
N PHE A 44 -1.34 -13.62 -0.05
CA PHE A 44 -1.38 -12.22 0.35
C PHE A 44 -0.81 -11.95 1.76
N GLY A 45 -0.16 -10.80 1.88
CA GLY A 45 0.35 -10.27 3.15
C GLY A 45 -0.77 -9.98 4.15
N GLY A 46 -0.82 -10.76 5.22
CA GLY A 46 -1.78 -10.57 6.32
C GLY A 46 -1.55 -9.27 7.09
N PHE A 47 -2.58 -8.86 7.84
CA PHE A 47 -2.59 -7.63 8.63
C PHE A 47 -1.36 -7.49 9.54
N TRP A 48 -1.07 -8.50 10.38
CA TRP A 48 0.05 -8.43 11.33
C TRP A 48 1.43 -8.34 10.69
N ARG A 49 1.65 -8.95 9.51
CA ARG A 49 2.93 -8.78 8.79
C ARG A 49 3.07 -7.35 8.26
N ARG A 50 1.98 -6.73 7.84
CA ARG A 50 1.96 -5.31 7.44
C ARG A 50 2.20 -4.39 8.63
N VAL A 51 1.59 -4.69 9.79
CA VAL A 51 1.86 -3.94 11.04
C VAL A 51 3.33 -4.04 11.42
N LEU A 52 3.91 -5.25 11.44
CA LEU A 52 5.32 -5.43 11.74
C LEU A 52 6.23 -4.72 10.74
N ALA A 53 5.91 -4.78 9.44
CA ALA A 53 6.62 -4.02 8.41
C ALA A 53 6.59 -2.51 8.70
N THR A 54 5.42 -1.96 9.02
CA THR A 54 5.26 -0.53 9.35
C THR A 54 6.04 -0.15 10.61
N LEU A 55 6.08 -1.00 11.64
CA LEU A 55 6.88 -0.75 12.84
C LEU A 55 8.39 -0.69 12.53
N ILE A 56 8.87 -1.56 11.65
CA ILE A 56 10.27 -1.52 11.19
C ILE A 56 10.51 -0.24 10.38
N ASP A 57 9.61 0.09 9.46
CA ASP A 57 9.72 1.31 8.64
C ASP A 57 9.71 2.58 9.50
N MET A 58 8.94 2.61 10.60
CA MET A 58 8.95 3.71 11.58
C MET A 58 10.33 3.92 12.20
N VAL A 59 11.09 2.84 12.47
CA VAL A 59 12.46 2.97 12.97
C VAL A 59 13.41 3.41 11.86
N VAL A 60 13.29 2.80 10.68
CA VAL A 60 14.14 3.06 9.50
C VAL A 60 14.09 4.53 9.08
N ILE A 61 12.91 5.16 9.15
CA ILE A 61 12.75 6.59 8.83
C ILE A 61 12.84 7.47 10.06
N GLY A 62 12.17 7.09 11.15
CA GLY A 62 11.98 7.96 12.30
C GLY A 62 13.29 8.27 13.01
N VAL A 63 14.20 7.30 13.16
CA VAL A 63 15.49 7.54 13.83
C VAL A 63 16.34 8.53 13.00
N PRO A 64 16.57 8.34 11.69
CA PRO A 64 17.26 9.35 10.88
C PRO A 64 16.59 10.72 10.89
N GLN A 65 15.25 10.79 10.86
CA GLN A 65 14.53 12.07 10.92
C GLN A 65 14.74 12.81 12.25
N ILE A 66 14.68 12.09 13.38
CA ILE A 66 14.94 12.67 14.70
C ILE A 66 16.38 13.18 14.80
N VAL A 67 17.35 12.38 14.34
CA VAL A 67 18.77 12.78 14.34
C VAL A 67 18.99 14.00 13.44
N ALA A 68 18.39 14.00 12.25
CA ALA A 68 18.47 15.15 11.34
C ALA A 68 17.84 16.40 11.95
N GLN A 69 16.71 16.29 12.64
CA GLN A 69 16.05 17.40 13.32
C GLN A 69 16.93 17.98 14.43
N MET A 70 17.60 17.14 15.23
CA MET A 70 18.53 17.60 16.29
C MET A 70 19.70 18.41 15.73
N VAL A 71 20.16 18.08 14.52
CA VAL A 71 21.34 18.73 13.91
C VAL A 71 20.96 19.97 13.10
N ILE A 72 19.85 19.90 12.35
CA ILE A 72 19.49 20.92 11.35
C ILE A 72 18.54 21.96 11.93
N SER A 73 17.59 21.54 12.78
CA SER A 73 16.52 22.41 13.30
C SER A 73 16.20 22.10 14.78
N PRO A 74 17.20 22.15 15.68
CA PRO A 74 17.01 21.82 17.10
C PRO A 74 15.96 22.71 17.79
N GLU A 75 15.75 23.94 17.31
CA GLU A 75 14.73 24.87 17.81
C GLU A 75 13.30 24.32 17.73
N THR A 76 13.02 23.42 16.77
CA THR A 76 11.69 22.78 16.62
C THR A 76 11.42 21.69 17.66
N MET A 77 12.43 21.28 18.45
CA MET A 77 12.29 20.30 19.54
C MET A 77 12.07 20.94 20.92
N ALA A 78 12.27 22.26 21.05
CA ALA A 78 12.14 22.93 22.33
C ALA A 78 10.68 22.86 22.83
N PRO A 79 10.45 22.66 24.14
CA PRO A 79 9.11 22.72 24.72
C PRO A 79 8.47 24.08 24.41
N LYS A 80 7.32 24.07 23.75
CA LYS A 80 6.57 25.29 23.48
C LYS A 80 5.68 25.63 24.66
N GLY A 81 5.42 26.92 24.84
CA GLY A 81 4.48 27.41 25.84
C GLY A 81 3.04 26.94 25.58
N PRO A 82 2.09 27.29 26.47
CA PRO A 82 0.71 26.84 26.42
C PRO A 82 -0.06 27.26 25.15
N GLU A 83 0.38 28.33 24.49
CA GLU A 83 -0.11 28.73 23.15
C GLU A 83 1.01 28.56 22.12
N PRO A 84 1.20 27.34 21.58
CA PRO A 84 2.23 27.11 20.59
C PRO A 84 1.84 27.79 19.27
N GLU A 85 2.41 28.97 19.00
CA GLU A 85 2.41 29.50 17.63
C GLU A 85 3.27 28.59 16.75
N LEU A 86 2.69 28.07 15.67
CA LEU A 86 3.43 27.33 14.66
C LEU A 86 4.33 28.32 13.91
N MET A 87 5.63 28.25 14.17
CA MET A 87 6.61 29.09 13.50
C MET A 87 6.86 28.58 12.07
N ALA A 88 7.39 29.45 11.21
CA ALA A 88 7.76 29.08 9.84
C ALA A 88 8.71 27.87 9.79
N ALA A 89 9.62 27.76 10.77
CA ALA A 89 10.54 26.63 10.90
C ALA A 89 9.81 25.30 11.17
N ASP A 90 8.75 25.31 12.00
CA ASP A 90 7.96 24.11 12.29
C ASP A 90 7.22 23.60 11.06
N ILE A 91 6.62 24.54 10.31
CA ILE A 91 5.90 24.23 9.08
C ILE A 91 6.88 23.70 8.04
N ALA A 92 8.04 24.34 7.88
CA ALA A 92 9.08 23.89 6.96
C ALA A 92 9.57 22.47 7.32
N TRP A 93 9.85 22.21 8.60
CA TRP A 93 10.27 20.89 9.06
C TRP A 93 9.19 19.83 8.84
N MET A 94 7.93 20.14 9.15
CA MET A 94 6.79 19.26 8.88
C MET A 94 6.69 18.90 7.39
N LEU A 95 6.81 19.89 6.49
CA LEU A 95 6.78 19.66 5.04
C LEU A 95 7.94 18.78 4.57
N ILE A 96 9.14 18.97 5.12
CA ILE A 96 10.31 18.11 4.83
C ILE A 96 10.01 16.67 5.27
N ASN A 97 9.45 16.45 6.46
CA ASN A 97 9.10 15.10 6.93
C ASN A 97 8.07 14.42 6.04
N ILE A 98 7.03 15.16 5.62
CA ILE A 98 6.00 14.67 4.68
C ILE A 98 6.64 14.29 3.34
N LEU A 99 7.54 15.13 2.82
CA LEU A 99 8.24 14.91 1.55
C LEU A 99 9.14 13.67 1.62
N VAL A 100 9.96 13.54 2.68
CA VAL A 100 10.85 12.40 2.90
C VAL A 100 10.05 11.10 3.03
N ALA A 101 8.96 11.13 3.80
CA ALA A 101 8.05 10.00 3.93
C ALA A 101 7.50 9.61 2.56
N TRP A 102 6.83 10.53 1.86
CA TRP A 102 6.25 10.24 0.54
C TRP A 102 7.29 9.66 -0.43
N LEU A 103 8.47 10.25 -0.53
CA LEU A 103 9.55 9.77 -1.40
C LEU A 103 10.02 8.36 -1.02
N TYR A 104 10.14 8.05 0.28
CA TYR A 104 10.47 6.70 0.70
C TYR A 104 9.39 5.70 0.33
N TRP A 105 8.14 5.92 0.73
CA TRP A 105 7.07 4.94 0.47
C TRP A 105 6.79 4.80 -1.03
N ALA A 106 6.61 5.91 -1.75
CA ALA A 106 6.33 5.88 -3.19
C ALA A 106 7.54 5.39 -3.99
N GLY A 107 8.76 5.85 -3.64
CA GLY A 107 10.01 5.43 -4.27
C GLY A 107 10.29 3.95 -4.06
N MET A 108 10.20 3.45 -2.84
CA MET A 108 10.51 2.05 -2.53
C MET A 108 9.48 1.08 -3.13
N HIS A 109 8.18 1.40 -3.07
CA HIS A 109 7.16 0.56 -3.70
C HIS A 109 7.27 0.53 -5.22
N SER A 110 7.70 1.62 -5.86
CA SER A 110 7.88 1.68 -7.32
C SER A 110 9.28 1.25 -7.78
N SER A 111 10.19 0.96 -6.84
CA SER A 111 11.54 0.49 -7.13
C SER A 111 11.58 -0.98 -7.53
N ARG A 112 12.75 -1.47 -7.97
CA ARG A 112 13.00 -2.89 -8.24
C ARG A 112 12.74 -3.81 -7.04
N TYR A 113 12.70 -3.27 -5.83
CA TYR A 113 12.43 -4.05 -4.61
C TYR A 113 10.94 -4.30 -4.40
N GLN A 114 10.07 -3.45 -4.98
CA GLN A 114 8.61 -3.48 -4.80
C GLN A 114 8.18 -3.45 -3.32
N ALA A 115 9.03 -2.97 -2.42
CA ALA A 115 8.84 -3.09 -0.99
C ALA A 115 9.68 -2.05 -0.26
N THR A 116 9.16 -1.53 0.84
CA THR A 116 9.93 -0.77 1.84
C THR A 116 10.86 -1.71 2.61
N VAL A 117 11.83 -1.16 3.35
CA VAL A 117 12.78 -1.96 4.14
C VAL A 117 12.03 -2.88 5.12
N GLY A 118 11.01 -2.38 5.81
CA GLY A 118 10.18 -3.17 6.70
C GLY A 118 9.43 -4.28 5.97
N LYS A 119 8.85 -3.99 4.80
CA LYS A 119 8.17 -5.02 3.98
C LYS A 119 9.15 -6.08 3.46
N MET A 120 10.37 -5.69 3.10
CA MET A 120 11.42 -6.63 2.71
C MET A 120 11.78 -7.57 3.87
N ALA A 121 11.91 -7.04 5.09
CA ALA A 121 12.25 -7.81 6.28
C ALA A 121 11.21 -8.91 6.61
N VAL A 122 9.94 -8.67 6.32
CA VAL A 122 8.85 -9.65 6.55
C VAL A 122 8.43 -10.43 5.29
N GLY A 123 9.20 -10.31 4.20
CA GLY A 123 8.98 -11.05 2.97
C GLY A 123 7.72 -10.64 2.19
N LEU A 124 7.39 -9.35 2.18
CA LEU A 124 6.26 -8.80 1.43
C LEU A 124 6.73 -7.97 0.22
N ARG A 125 5.91 -7.97 -0.84
CA ARG A 125 6.07 -7.08 -2.00
C ARG A 125 4.73 -6.47 -2.42
N VAL A 126 4.79 -5.29 -3.01
CA VAL A 126 3.69 -4.51 -3.57
C VAL A 126 3.71 -4.63 -5.07
N VAL A 127 2.63 -5.16 -5.65
CA VAL A 127 2.53 -5.47 -7.07
C VAL A 127 1.21 -4.99 -7.64
N ASP A 128 1.12 -4.88 -8.96
CA ASP A 128 -0.16 -4.67 -9.66
C ASP A 128 -0.89 -6.01 -9.89
N TYR A 129 -1.97 -5.97 -10.68
CA TYR A 129 -2.77 -7.14 -11.01
C TYR A 129 -2.01 -8.23 -11.76
N HIS A 130 -0.93 -7.89 -12.47
CA HIS A 130 -0.08 -8.82 -13.21
C HIS A 130 1.08 -9.36 -12.36
N GLY A 131 1.19 -8.97 -11.09
CA GLY A 131 2.34 -9.31 -10.26
C GLY A 131 3.56 -8.42 -10.54
N GLU A 132 3.39 -7.39 -11.38
CA GLU A 132 4.46 -6.53 -11.85
C GLU A 132 4.69 -5.33 -10.93
N ARG A 133 5.80 -4.64 -11.16
CA ARG A 133 6.19 -3.45 -10.41
C ARG A 133 5.26 -2.29 -10.72
N ILE A 134 4.74 -1.65 -9.67
CA ILE A 134 3.87 -0.48 -9.82
C ILE A 134 4.66 0.76 -10.24
N THR A 135 4.01 1.67 -10.96
CA THR A 135 4.59 2.96 -11.32
C THR A 135 4.68 3.89 -10.11
N PHE A 136 5.58 4.88 -10.17
CA PHE A 136 5.72 5.89 -9.10
C PHE A 136 4.42 6.68 -8.86
N MET A 137 3.66 6.98 -9.93
CA MET A 137 2.36 7.65 -9.79
C MET A 137 1.32 6.78 -9.08
N ARG A 138 1.26 5.48 -9.40
CA ARG A 138 0.38 4.54 -8.69
C ARG A 138 0.81 4.39 -7.22
N ALA A 139 2.11 4.34 -6.96
CA ALA A 139 2.65 4.32 -5.60
C ALA A 139 2.35 5.60 -4.81
N THR A 140 2.33 6.76 -5.48
CA THR A 140 1.95 8.04 -4.89
C THR A 140 0.46 8.08 -4.54
N GLY A 141 -0.42 7.66 -5.47
CA GLY A 141 -1.86 7.55 -5.19
C GLY A 141 -2.14 6.61 -4.02
N ARG A 142 -1.41 5.49 -3.95
CA ARG A 142 -1.44 4.57 -2.82
C ARG A 142 -1.05 5.26 -1.50
N TYR A 143 0.05 6.01 -1.46
CA TYR A 143 0.49 6.72 -0.25
C TYR A 143 -0.53 7.76 0.21
N LEU A 144 -1.10 8.55 -0.70
CA LEU A 144 -2.16 9.50 -0.36
C LEU A 144 -3.41 8.80 0.18
N ALA A 145 -3.76 7.63 -0.34
CA ALA A 145 -4.85 6.81 0.19
C ALA A 145 -4.53 6.16 1.55
N GLU A 146 -3.24 5.94 1.88
CA GLU A 146 -2.80 5.52 3.22
C GLU A 146 -3.06 6.62 4.26
N ILE A 147 -2.86 7.90 3.90
CA ILE A 147 -3.23 9.05 4.73
C ILE A 147 -4.75 9.06 4.99
N LEU A 148 -5.56 8.89 3.94
CA LEU A 148 -7.01 8.78 4.09
C LEU A 148 -7.41 7.62 5.02
N SER A 149 -6.73 6.48 4.91
CA SER A 149 -6.96 5.32 5.80
C SER A 149 -6.65 5.65 7.26
N GLY A 150 -5.67 6.52 7.52
CA GLY A 150 -5.35 7.05 8.85
C GLY A 150 -6.42 8.00 9.38
N LEU A 151 -6.91 8.92 8.53
CA LEU A 151 -7.99 9.85 8.88
C LEU A 151 -9.30 9.12 9.24
N LEU A 152 -9.54 7.96 8.64
CA LEU A 152 -10.67 7.08 8.97
C LEU A 152 -10.38 6.19 10.20
N PHE A 153 -9.63 6.68 11.18
CA PHE A 153 -9.27 5.97 12.42
C PHE A 153 -8.72 4.56 12.21
N GLY A 154 -7.99 4.34 11.11
CA GLY A 154 -7.38 3.06 10.80
C GLY A 154 -8.33 2.02 10.18
N ILE A 155 -9.61 2.34 9.97
CA ILE A 155 -10.61 1.43 9.37
C ILE A 155 -10.13 0.93 8.00
N GLY A 156 -9.50 1.82 7.21
CA GLY A 156 -8.95 1.47 5.90
C GLY A 156 -7.89 0.36 5.96
N TYR A 157 -7.14 0.24 7.06
CA TYR A 157 -6.16 -0.84 7.26
C TYR A 157 -6.83 -2.15 7.71
N LEU A 158 -7.91 -2.06 8.51
CA LEU A 158 -8.65 -3.23 9.00
C LEU A 158 -9.38 -3.98 7.88
N MET A 159 -9.66 -3.33 6.75
CA MET A 159 -10.25 -3.95 5.56
C MET A 159 -9.48 -5.19 5.07
N VAL A 160 -8.18 -5.30 5.37
CA VAL A 160 -7.34 -6.47 5.07
C VAL A 160 -7.93 -7.76 5.64
N ALA A 161 -8.64 -7.72 6.77
CA ALA A 161 -9.28 -8.89 7.37
C ALA A 161 -10.54 -9.34 6.61
N PHE A 162 -11.27 -8.40 5.99
CA PHE A 162 -12.58 -8.63 5.41
C PHE A 162 -12.54 -8.85 3.89
N THR A 163 -11.52 -8.35 3.20
CA THR A 163 -11.41 -8.51 1.74
C THR A 163 -10.90 -9.90 1.36
N ARG A 164 -11.39 -10.43 0.22
CA ARG A 164 -10.99 -11.76 -0.29
C ARG A 164 -9.48 -11.81 -0.55
N ARG A 165 -8.91 -10.74 -1.12
CA ARG A 165 -7.49 -10.60 -1.49
C ARG A 165 -6.64 -9.88 -0.45
N ARG A 166 -7.12 -9.72 0.80
CA ARG A 166 -6.39 -9.03 1.90
C ARG A 166 -5.87 -7.64 1.51
N GLN A 167 -6.69 -6.90 0.78
CA GLN A 167 -6.45 -5.51 0.38
C GLN A 167 -7.00 -4.56 1.44
N ALA A 168 -6.19 -3.56 1.78
CA ALA A 168 -6.61 -2.37 2.52
C ALA A 168 -7.32 -1.36 1.59
N LEU A 169 -7.91 -0.31 2.14
CA LEU A 169 -8.56 0.75 1.35
C LEU A 169 -7.60 1.36 0.31
N HIS A 170 -6.38 1.68 0.71
CA HIS A 170 -5.36 2.21 -0.19
C HIS A 170 -4.88 1.22 -1.25
N ASP A 171 -4.94 -0.08 -0.94
CA ASP A 171 -4.64 -1.13 -1.93
C ASP A 171 -5.72 -1.16 -3.01
N LEU A 172 -6.99 -1.03 -2.62
CA LEU A 172 -8.13 -1.00 -3.54
C LEU A 172 -8.11 0.25 -4.42
N ILE A 173 -7.93 1.43 -3.83
CA ILE A 173 -7.89 2.71 -4.56
C ILE A 173 -6.75 2.74 -5.58
N ALA A 174 -5.58 2.21 -5.21
CA ALA A 174 -4.41 2.20 -6.09
C ALA A 174 -4.33 0.97 -7.01
N GLU A 175 -5.30 0.06 -6.95
CA GLU A 175 -5.30 -1.20 -7.71
C GLU A 175 -4.02 -2.03 -7.51
N THR A 176 -3.59 -2.12 -6.25
CA THR A 176 -2.36 -2.82 -5.86
C THR A 176 -2.64 -3.98 -4.92
N PHE A 177 -1.69 -4.91 -4.88
CA PHE A 177 -1.73 -6.08 -4.00
C PHE A 177 -0.45 -6.13 -3.19
N VAL A 178 -0.56 -6.62 -1.95
CA VAL A 178 0.61 -6.97 -1.15
C VAL A 178 0.66 -8.48 -1.02
N VAL A 179 1.68 -9.06 -1.63
CA VAL A 179 1.87 -10.50 -1.73
C VAL A 179 3.10 -10.93 -0.95
N ARG A 180 3.15 -12.19 -0.55
CA ARG A 180 4.37 -12.80 -0.02
C ARG A 180 5.36 -12.98 -1.16
N LYS A 181 6.64 -12.70 -0.90
CA LYS A 181 7.73 -12.81 -1.88
C LYS A 181 7.80 -14.20 -2.52
N GLU A 182 7.52 -15.25 -1.74
CA GLU A 182 7.48 -16.65 -2.18
C GLU A 182 6.51 -16.90 -3.35
N TRP A 183 5.48 -16.06 -3.52
CA TRP A 183 4.49 -16.22 -4.58
C TRP A 183 4.93 -15.67 -5.94
N LEU A 184 5.97 -14.83 -5.98
CA LEU A 184 6.45 -14.19 -7.20
C LEU A 184 7.56 -14.98 -7.93
N ASN A 185 7.85 -16.20 -7.47
CA ASN A 185 8.92 -17.05 -7.97
C ASN A 185 8.36 -18.35 -8.55
#